data_AF-A0A853B796-F1
#
_entry.id   AF-A0A853B796-F1
#
_cell.length_a   1.000
_cell.length_b   1.000
_cell.length_c   1.000
_cell.angle_alpha   90.00
_cell.angle_beta   90.00
_cell.angle_gamma   90.00
#
_symmetry.space_group_name_H-M   'P 1'
#
loop_
_entity.id
_entity.type
_entity.pdbx_description
1 polymer ?
#
loop_
_entity_poly.entity_id
_entity_poly.type
_entity_poly.pdbx_seq_one_letter_code
_entity_poly.pdbx_strand_id
1 'polypeptide(L)'
;MGDHWAGTGFDRAGLTESVLQRWLGFREGVSPAEGDRRFHGWLFGPELTGASDADGHALFVFEMALGMAEREMTTEAFVLLRWLGETYIRHPDPGVVRRMVSTLTEDCFALGVRNTADNELAREVLRAVVDQAAPDAPAEVERAVCQALVHVAHLRGETAGPRENKIVDVRRLWREIAERWSASADPELRERAAQGWTNTAAAALQSGDEAAAREAYAEIVRRFGDDRPAAGSELERWLAVAGNAPGLLDGLHIGDPEFQLAYLERQRHFHPGDRMEILVEAARQAHVNSAGAVRAWVCSGQPFVLLLRNFELTERSGISDSEFVRGEEGGDHVQILTHRKSEGVLTELAGGVPLVQVASTTAGELEVNNWYGGFVAPHRLYLPTASWFDTVRSLIAVADQIIVWADELTPSLARELGELTARGRCDDTLILMEEANRDPFAQIYLPRRAGEPLTPDHPVLADFPHRLDGTTLEGRTVRDTPLLMRLVERLREAALEPAVSRLPRTRARLDAVDPQPR
;
A
#
# COMPACT_ATOMS: atom_id res chain seq x y z
N MET A 1 39.06 -24.04 -23.01
CA MET A 1 37.90 -24.90 -22.67
C MET A 1 36.59 -24.32 -23.24
N GLY A 2 36.65 -23.55 -24.34
CA GLY A 2 35.52 -22.76 -24.86
C GLY A 2 34.67 -23.44 -25.95
N ASP A 3 35.10 -24.57 -26.51
CA ASP A 3 34.39 -25.25 -27.62
C ASP A 3 33.53 -26.45 -27.19
N HIS A 4 33.31 -26.68 -25.89
CA HIS A 4 32.49 -27.79 -25.41
C HIS A 4 31.03 -27.43 -25.05
N TRP A 5 30.62 -26.18 -25.18
CA TRP A 5 29.30 -25.73 -24.73
C TRP A 5 28.35 -25.28 -25.85
N ALA A 6 28.75 -25.43 -27.12
CA ALA A 6 27.94 -24.99 -28.27
C ALA A 6 27.16 -26.12 -28.98
N GLY A 7 27.23 -27.38 -28.52
CA GLY A 7 26.77 -28.54 -29.31
C GLY A 7 25.74 -29.48 -28.67
N THR A 8 25.44 -29.37 -27.38
CA THR A 8 24.53 -30.28 -26.66
C THR A 8 23.82 -29.49 -25.58
N GLY A 9 22.52 -29.71 -25.37
CA GLY A 9 21.73 -28.98 -24.37
C GLY A 9 22.48 -28.85 -23.04
N PHE A 10 22.63 -27.62 -22.57
CA PHE A 10 23.34 -27.31 -21.33
C PHE A 10 22.68 -28.07 -20.16
N ASP A 11 23.40 -29.05 -19.61
CA ASP A 11 22.93 -29.85 -18.47
C ASP A 11 23.21 -29.09 -17.16
N ARG A 12 22.33 -28.14 -16.84
CA ARG A 12 22.36 -27.39 -15.58
C ARG A 12 22.38 -28.33 -14.38
N ALA A 13 21.58 -29.40 -14.40
CA ALA A 13 21.46 -30.30 -13.27
C ALA A 13 22.77 -31.07 -13.00
N GLY A 14 23.41 -31.58 -14.05
CA GLY A 14 24.72 -32.23 -13.96
C GLY A 14 25.84 -31.27 -13.55
N LEU A 15 25.79 -30.02 -14.02
CA LEU A 15 26.72 -28.97 -13.59
C LEU A 15 26.57 -28.68 -12.10
N THR A 16 25.35 -28.40 -11.64
CA THR A 16 25.05 -28.10 -10.24
C THR A 16 25.51 -29.24 -9.33
N GLU A 17 25.22 -30.50 -9.68
CA GLU A 17 25.64 -31.65 -8.90
C GLU A 17 27.17 -31.75 -8.80
N SER A 18 27.87 -31.63 -9.93
CA SER A 18 29.33 -31.72 -9.96
C SER A 18 30.00 -30.65 -9.10
N VAL A 19 29.45 -29.43 -9.11
CA VAL A 19 29.99 -28.32 -8.33
C VAL A 19 29.62 -28.42 -6.85
N LEU A 20 28.40 -28.86 -6.53
CA LEU A 20 27.99 -29.13 -5.14
C LEU A 20 28.88 -30.20 -4.50
N GLN A 21 29.15 -31.30 -5.20
CA GLN A 21 30.08 -32.34 -4.73
C GLN A 21 31.46 -31.76 -4.43
N ARG A 22 31.94 -30.86 -5.29
CA ARG A 22 33.23 -30.19 -5.07
C ARG A 22 33.20 -29.24 -3.87
N TRP A 23 32.13 -28.46 -3.71
CA TRP A 23 31.97 -27.57 -2.56
C TRP A 23 31.93 -28.35 -1.25
N LEU A 24 31.12 -29.42 -1.20
CA LEU A 24 31.07 -30.32 -0.04
C LEU A 24 32.43 -30.94 0.25
N GLY A 25 33.16 -31.38 -0.78
CA GLY A 25 34.52 -31.88 -0.64
C GLY A 25 35.50 -30.86 -0.04
N PHE A 26 35.36 -29.57 -0.35
CA PHE A 26 36.17 -28.53 0.30
C PHE A 26 35.82 -28.31 1.78
N ARG A 27 34.59 -28.64 2.19
CA ARG A 27 34.13 -28.59 3.60
C ARG A 27 34.54 -29.83 4.39
N GLU A 28 34.97 -30.92 3.76
CA GLU A 28 35.38 -32.14 4.46
C GLU A 28 36.60 -31.91 5.36
N GLY A 29 36.47 -32.30 6.63
CA GLY A 29 37.56 -32.24 7.61
C GLY A 29 37.98 -30.83 8.04
N VAL A 30 37.22 -29.78 7.67
CA VAL A 30 37.47 -28.38 8.05
C VAL A 30 36.19 -27.69 8.53
N SER A 31 36.30 -26.46 9.05
CA SER A 31 35.10 -25.67 9.38
C SER A 31 34.39 -25.20 8.11
N PRO A 32 33.06 -24.98 8.14
CA PRO A 32 32.31 -24.47 6.99
C PRO A 32 32.94 -23.20 6.39
N ALA A 33 33.35 -22.24 7.23
CA ALA A 33 33.99 -20.99 6.79
C ALA A 33 35.37 -21.19 6.13
N GLU A 34 36.13 -22.22 6.50
CA GLU A 34 37.38 -22.57 5.81
C GLU A 34 37.08 -23.26 4.48
N GLY A 35 36.13 -24.20 4.44
CA GLY A 35 35.71 -24.86 3.21
C GLY A 35 35.15 -23.87 2.18
N ASP A 36 34.33 -22.91 2.62
CA ASP A 36 33.77 -21.86 1.76
C ASP A 36 34.85 -20.95 1.20
N ARG A 37 35.86 -20.57 1.99
CA ARG A 37 37.01 -19.80 1.50
C ARG A 37 37.81 -20.55 0.44
N ARG A 38 38.04 -21.85 0.63
CA ARG A 38 38.74 -22.69 -0.36
C ARG A 38 37.94 -22.82 -1.65
N PHE A 39 36.64 -23.07 -1.52
CA PHE A 39 35.74 -23.17 -2.66
C PHE A 39 35.64 -21.85 -3.42
N HIS A 40 35.48 -20.72 -2.72
CA HIS A 40 35.56 -19.39 -3.31
C HIS A 40 36.88 -19.17 -4.08
N GLY A 41 38.02 -19.52 -3.46
CA GLY A 41 39.33 -19.38 -4.08
C GLY A 41 39.53 -20.25 -5.33
N TRP A 42 38.88 -21.42 -5.40
CA TRP A 42 38.82 -22.22 -6.61
C TRP A 42 37.91 -21.57 -7.66
N LEU A 43 36.66 -21.27 -7.29
CA LEU A 43 35.62 -20.79 -8.19
C LEU A 43 36.01 -19.46 -8.85
N PHE A 44 36.43 -18.49 -8.06
CA PHE A 44 36.87 -17.17 -8.51
C PHE A 44 38.39 -17.07 -8.72
N GLY A 45 39.08 -18.21 -8.70
CA GLY A 45 40.52 -18.28 -8.93
C GLY A 45 40.90 -18.08 -10.40
N PRO A 46 42.19 -17.80 -10.68
CA PRO A 46 42.69 -17.60 -12.05
C PRO A 46 42.52 -18.82 -12.96
N GLU A 47 42.38 -20.02 -12.38
CA GLU A 47 42.18 -21.26 -13.15
C GLU A 47 40.83 -21.26 -13.91
N LEU A 48 39.76 -20.77 -13.28
CA LEU A 48 38.42 -20.73 -13.87
C LEU A 48 38.16 -19.40 -14.57
N THR A 49 38.51 -18.29 -13.92
CA THR A 49 38.34 -16.93 -14.48
C THR A 49 39.29 -16.65 -15.64
N GLY A 50 40.46 -17.29 -15.72
CA GLY A 50 41.39 -17.16 -16.86
C GLY A 50 41.10 -18.11 -18.02
N ALA A 51 40.31 -19.17 -17.78
CA ALA A 51 39.92 -20.15 -18.80
C ALA A 51 38.64 -19.78 -19.56
N SER A 52 37.87 -18.82 -19.05
CA SER A 52 36.63 -18.27 -19.62
C SER A 52 36.72 -16.74 -19.65
N ASP A 53 35.94 -16.08 -20.52
CA ASP A 53 35.78 -14.63 -20.41
C ASP A 53 34.90 -14.27 -19.21
N ALA A 54 34.88 -12.98 -18.86
CA ALA A 54 34.12 -12.46 -17.73
C ALA A 54 32.65 -12.88 -17.77
N ASP A 55 32.01 -12.82 -18.94
CA ASP A 55 30.60 -13.16 -19.14
C ASP A 55 30.37 -14.69 -19.01
N GLY A 56 31.26 -15.52 -19.57
CA GLY A 56 31.18 -16.97 -19.47
C GLY A 56 31.36 -17.49 -18.04
N HIS A 57 32.32 -16.93 -17.30
CA HIS A 57 32.49 -17.26 -15.89
C HIS A 57 31.27 -16.83 -15.05
N ALA A 58 30.74 -15.64 -15.29
CA ALA A 58 29.57 -15.18 -14.55
C ALA A 58 28.34 -16.04 -14.85
N LEU A 59 28.07 -16.35 -16.12
CA LEU A 59 26.99 -17.25 -16.53
C LEU A 59 27.12 -18.61 -15.85
N PHE A 60 28.34 -19.16 -15.78
CA PHE A 60 28.60 -20.41 -15.08
C PHE A 60 28.20 -20.34 -13.59
N VAL A 61 28.59 -19.29 -12.87
CA VAL A 61 28.23 -19.10 -11.46
C VAL A 61 26.72 -18.86 -11.29
N PHE A 62 26.09 -18.11 -12.20
CA PHE A 62 24.64 -17.86 -12.18
C PHE A 62 23.85 -19.15 -12.34
N GLU A 63 24.16 -19.95 -13.37
CA GLU A 63 23.48 -21.22 -13.64
C GLU A 63 23.63 -22.21 -12.46
N MET A 64 24.77 -22.18 -11.78
CA MET A 64 24.97 -22.93 -10.53
C MET A 64 24.05 -22.43 -9.41
N ALA A 65 24.00 -21.11 -9.16
CA ALA A 65 23.18 -20.54 -8.10
C ALA A 65 21.69 -20.82 -8.33
N LEU A 66 21.21 -20.68 -9.57
CA LEU A 66 19.84 -21.02 -9.94
C LEU A 66 19.55 -22.51 -9.73
N GLY A 67 20.45 -23.40 -10.17
CA GLY A 67 20.28 -24.84 -9.97
C GLY A 67 20.30 -25.26 -8.49
N MET A 68 21.01 -24.52 -7.62
CA MET A 68 20.97 -24.71 -6.16
C MET A 68 19.63 -24.22 -5.58
N ALA A 69 19.15 -23.05 -6.01
CA ALA A 69 17.85 -22.52 -5.59
C ALA A 69 16.68 -23.42 -6.02
N GLU A 70 16.75 -24.05 -7.21
CA GLU A 70 15.79 -25.05 -7.68
C GLU A 70 15.75 -26.32 -6.80
N ARG A 71 16.83 -26.58 -6.04
CA ARG A 71 16.95 -27.70 -5.08
C ARG A 71 16.70 -27.27 -3.64
N GLU A 72 16.10 -26.10 -3.42
CA GLU A 72 15.84 -25.52 -2.10
C GLU A 72 17.10 -25.21 -1.27
N MET A 73 18.27 -25.12 -1.91
CA MET A 73 19.54 -24.69 -1.30
C MET A 73 19.74 -23.18 -1.45
N THR A 74 18.77 -22.39 -0.97
CA THR A 74 18.73 -20.95 -1.26
C THR A 74 19.85 -20.17 -0.56
N THR A 75 20.21 -20.54 0.66
CA THR A 75 21.35 -19.94 1.38
C THR A 75 22.65 -20.06 0.58
N GLU A 76 22.99 -21.26 0.10
CA GLU A 76 24.16 -21.50 -0.75
C GLU A 76 24.08 -20.74 -2.07
N ALA A 77 22.89 -20.70 -2.69
CA ALA A 77 22.69 -19.92 -3.91
C ALA A 77 22.99 -18.43 -3.70
N PHE A 78 22.49 -17.83 -2.61
CA PHE A 78 22.76 -16.42 -2.30
C PHE A 78 24.22 -16.16 -1.92
N VAL A 79 24.93 -17.13 -1.31
CA VAL A 79 26.38 -17.03 -1.10
C VAL A 79 27.13 -16.91 -2.44
N LEU A 80 26.77 -17.73 -3.43
CA LEU A 80 27.37 -17.64 -4.77
C LEU A 80 27.07 -16.30 -5.45
N LEU A 81 25.82 -15.87 -5.42
CA LEU A 81 25.38 -14.59 -5.99
C LEU A 81 26.10 -13.40 -5.31
N ARG A 82 26.30 -13.47 -4.00
CA ARG A 82 27.07 -12.48 -3.24
C ARG A 82 28.51 -12.40 -3.73
N TRP A 83 29.22 -13.53 -3.79
CA TRP A 83 30.60 -13.57 -4.24
C TRP A 83 30.76 -13.11 -5.69
N LEU A 84 29.77 -13.44 -6.52
CA LEU A 84 29.72 -12.97 -7.90
C LEU A 84 29.61 -11.43 -7.95
N GLY A 85 28.68 -10.84 -7.21
CA GLY A 85 28.52 -9.39 -7.10
C GLY A 85 29.78 -8.70 -6.57
N GLU A 86 30.34 -9.20 -5.46
CA GLU A 86 31.57 -8.69 -4.85
C GLU A 86 32.76 -8.72 -5.81
N THR A 87 32.87 -9.77 -6.64
CA THR A 87 33.97 -9.91 -7.60
C THR A 87 33.82 -8.94 -8.76
N TYR A 88 32.65 -8.92 -9.39
CA TYR A 88 32.46 -8.20 -10.65
C TYR A 88 32.16 -6.72 -10.49
N ILE A 89 31.70 -6.25 -9.32
CA ILE A 89 31.53 -4.80 -9.08
C ILE A 89 32.85 -4.02 -9.17
N ARG A 90 33.99 -4.72 -8.99
CA ARG A 90 35.36 -4.17 -9.11
C ARG A 90 36.01 -4.45 -10.46
N HIS A 91 35.29 -5.00 -11.43
CA HIS A 91 35.85 -5.35 -12.73
C HIS A 91 36.30 -4.07 -13.50
N PRO A 92 37.46 -4.09 -14.18
CA PRO A 92 37.99 -2.90 -14.86
C PRO A 92 37.16 -2.45 -16.07
N ASP A 93 36.41 -3.37 -16.69
CA ASP A 93 35.48 -3.07 -17.79
C ASP A 93 34.08 -2.70 -17.24
N PRO A 94 33.62 -1.43 -17.38
CA PRO A 94 32.29 -1.00 -16.95
C PRO A 94 31.14 -1.75 -17.62
N GLY A 95 31.34 -2.19 -18.87
CA GLY A 95 30.33 -2.95 -19.60
C GLY A 95 30.05 -4.31 -18.96
N VAL A 96 31.09 -4.95 -18.41
CA VAL A 96 30.98 -6.16 -17.60
C VAL A 96 30.28 -5.83 -16.29
N VAL A 97 30.73 -4.81 -15.56
CA VAL A 97 30.12 -4.39 -14.28
C VAL A 97 28.61 -4.19 -14.45
N ARG A 98 28.20 -3.40 -15.45
CA ARG A 98 26.79 -3.14 -15.77
C ARG A 98 26.00 -4.44 -15.97
N ARG A 99 26.46 -5.33 -16.86
CA ARG A 99 25.76 -6.60 -17.14
C ARG A 99 25.63 -7.47 -15.90
N MET A 100 26.68 -7.55 -15.10
CA MET A 100 26.70 -8.36 -13.89
C MET A 100 25.76 -7.82 -12.83
N VAL A 101 25.79 -6.52 -12.57
CA VAL A 101 24.86 -5.88 -11.61
C VAL A 101 23.41 -6.03 -12.06
N SER A 102 23.11 -5.84 -13.36
CA SER A 102 21.74 -6.02 -13.88
C SER A 102 21.26 -7.46 -13.71
N THR A 103 22.05 -8.45 -14.14
CA THR A 103 21.68 -9.88 -14.05
C THR A 103 21.49 -10.31 -12.60
N LEU A 104 22.42 -9.92 -11.72
CA LEU A 104 22.34 -10.17 -10.29
C LEU A 104 21.09 -9.53 -9.67
N THR A 105 20.72 -8.32 -10.11
CA THR A 105 19.52 -7.62 -9.65
C THR A 105 18.24 -8.38 -10.00
N GLU A 106 18.12 -8.84 -11.25
CA GLU A 106 16.96 -9.59 -11.71
C GLU A 106 16.83 -10.94 -10.98
N ASP A 107 17.93 -11.67 -10.85
CA ASP A 107 17.94 -12.99 -10.20
C ASP A 107 17.69 -12.89 -8.69
N CYS A 108 18.38 -11.99 -7.98
CA CYS A 108 18.13 -11.77 -6.56
C CYS A 108 16.69 -11.34 -6.33
N PHE A 109 16.11 -10.51 -7.19
CA PHE A 109 14.71 -10.12 -7.06
C PHE A 109 13.77 -11.30 -7.29
N ALA A 110 13.98 -12.09 -8.34
CA ALA A 110 13.15 -13.25 -8.68
C ALA A 110 13.18 -14.33 -7.58
N LEU A 111 14.35 -14.56 -6.96
CA LEU A 111 14.49 -15.46 -5.82
C LEU A 111 13.89 -14.83 -4.55
N GLY A 112 14.16 -13.55 -4.29
CA GLY A 112 13.76 -12.86 -3.06
C GLY A 112 12.27 -12.61 -2.90
N VAL A 113 11.46 -12.71 -3.97
CA VAL A 113 9.99 -12.61 -3.86
C VAL A 113 9.31 -13.94 -3.48
N ARG A 114 10.05 -15.05 -3.41
CA ARG A 114 9.48 -16.38 -3.13
C ARG A 114 9.01 -16.54 -1.70
N ASN A 115 9.78 -16.03 -0.75
CA ASN A 115 9.49 -16.06 0.69
C ASN A 115 10.33 -14.99 1.41
N THR A 116 10.04 -14.78 2.68
CA THR A 116 10.73 -13.80 3.52
C THR A 116 12.24 -14.06 3.65
N ALA A 117 12.66 -15.29 3.91
CA ALA A 117 14.08 -15.59 4.17
C ALA A 117 14.93 -15.28 2.94
N ASP A 118 14.46 -15.67 1.75
CA ASP A 118 15.09 -15.34 0.49
C ASP A 118 15.06 -13.82 0.21
N ASN A 119 14.02 -13.12 0.68
CA ASN A 119 13.92 -11.66 0.56
C ASN A 119 15.08 -10.96 1.28
N GLU A 120 15.36 -11.36 2.51
CA GLU A 120 16.44 -10.78 3.32
C GLU A 120 17.80 -11.05 2.68
N LEU A 121 18.06 -12.28 2.25
CA LEU A 121 19.29 -12.65 1.56
C LEU A 121 19.48 -11.86 0.25
N ALA A 122 18.42 -11.72 -0.55
CA ALA A 122 18.44 -10.91 -1.76
C ALA A 122 18.78 -9.44 -1.48
N ARG A 123 18.19 -8.85 -0.42
CA ARG A 123 18.50 -7.47 -0.01
C ARG A 123 19.95 -7.33 0.39
N GLU A 124 20.51 -8.28 1.15
CA GLU A 124 21.91 -8.26 1.56
C GLU A 124 22.86 -8.28 0.37
N VAL A 125 22.61 -9.16 -0.62
CA VAL A 125 23.43 -9.26 -1.83
C VAL A 125 23.41 -7.96 -2.63
N LEU A 126 22.22 -7.44 -2.93
CA LEU A 126 22.08 -6.22 -3.72
C LEU A 126 22.64 -5.01 -2.99
N ARG A 127 22.42 -4.92 -1.67
CA ARG A 127 22.99 -3.86 -0.83
C ARG A 127 24.52 -3.89 -0.85
N ALA A 128 25.13 -5.07 -0.72
CA ALA A 128 26.59 -5.20 -0.77
C ALA A 128 27.17 -4.68 -2.08
N VAL A 129 26.49 -4.91 -3.20
CA VAL A 129 26.91 -4.42 -4.53
C VAL A 129 26.75 -2.89 -4.63
N VAL A 130 25.63 -2.35 -4.16
CA VAL A 130 25.36 -0.90 -4.14
C VAL A 130 26.40 -0.14 -3.31
N ASP A 131 26.80 -0.71 -2.18
CA ASP A 131 27.74 -0.10 -1.24
C ASP A 131 29.20 -0.18 -1.76
N GLN A 132 29.51 -1.14 -2.62
CA GLN A 132 30.84 -1.32 -3.23
C GLN A 132 31.01 -0.60 -4.58
N ALA A 133 29.92 -0.09 -5.16
CA ALA A 133 29.96 0.64 -6.42
C ALA A 133 30.83 1.91 -6.28
N ALA A 134 31.71 2.14 -7.25
CA ALA A 134 32.57 3.33 -7.27
C ALA A 134 31.72 4.62 -7.34
N PRO A 135 32.09 5.68 -6.59
CA PRO A 135 31.31 6.93 -6.56
C PRO A 135 31.28 7.69 -7.89
N ASP A 136 32.30 7.54 -8.73
CA ASP A 136 32.41 8.18 -10.05
C ASP A 136 32.31 7.15 -11.20
N ALA A 137 31.47 6.13 -11.02
CA ALA A 137 31.29 5.10 -12.04
C ALA A 137 30.68 5.70 -13.32
N PRO A 138 30.94 5.11 -14.51
CA PRO A 138 30.25 5.51 -15.74
C PRO A 138 28.73 5.41 -15.60
N ALA A 139 27.99 6.28 -16.27
CA ALA A 139 26.53 6.40 -16.13
C ALA A 139 25.78 5.06 -16.31
N GLU A 140 26.25 4.18 -17.19
CA GLU A 140 25.68 2.86 -17.39
C GLU A 140 25.80 1.93 -16.17
N VAL A 141 26.90 2.04 -15.41
CA VAL A 141 27.09 1.33 -14.14
C VAL A 141 26.25 1.99 -13.05
N GLU A 142 26.22 3.33 -12.99
CA GLU A 142 25.36 4.04 -12.03
C GLU A 142 23.89 3.69 -12.18
N ARG A 143 23.38 3.58 -13.42
CA ARG A 143 22.00 3.13 -13.70
C ARG A 143 21.76 1.72 -13.18
N ALA A 144 22.68 0.78 -13.44
CA ALA A 144 22.55 -0.59 -12.94
C ALA A 144 22.55 -0.64 -11.39
N VAL A 145 23.42 0.14 -10.75
CA VAL A 145 23.48 0.26 -9.28
C VAL A 145 22.24 0.94 -8.71
N CYS A 146 21.72 1.97 -9.39
CA CYS A 146 20.47 2.64 -9.02
C CYS A 146 19.31 1.65 -9.08
N GLN A 147 19.24 0.84 -10.14
CA GLN A 147 18.23 -0.21 -10.26
C GLN A 147 18.37 -1.25 -9.14
N ALA A 148 19.58 -1.70 -8.80
CA ALA A 148 19.79 -2.59 -7.66
C ALA A 148 19.24 -2.00 -6.35
N LEU A 149 19.51 -0.73 -6.06
CA LEU A 149 18.99 -0.05 -4.86
C LEU A 149 17.46 0.13 -4.90
N VAL A 150 16.89 0.41 -6.08
CA VAL A 150 15.44 0.42 -6.28
C VAL A 150 14.84 -0.94 -5.96
N HIS A 151 15.47 -2.05 -6.39
CA HIS A 151 15.02 -3.40 -6.05
C HIS A 151 15.16 -3.69 -4.54
N VAL A 152 16.21 -3.22 -3.88
CA VAL A 152 16.33 -3.28 -2.40
C VAL A 152 15.17 -2.57 -1.71
N ALA A 153 14.70 -1.43 -2.26
CA ALA A 153 13.54 -0.71 -1.73
C ALA A 153 12.20 -1.44 -1.96
N HIS A 154 12.08 -2.24 -3.02
CA HIS A 154 10.89 -3.04 -3.31
C HIS A 154 10.85 -4.38 -2.57
N LEU A 155 12.02 -4.97 -2.29
CA LEU A 155 12.15 -6.17 -1.48
C LEU A 155 11.79 -5.81 -0.03
N ARG A 156 10.56 -6.19 0.35
CA ARG A 156 10.03 -6.00 1.70
C ARG A 156 10.62 -7.07 2.61
N GLY A 157 11.78 -6.81 3.21
CA GLY A 157 12.29 -7.72 4.24
C GLY A 157 11.28 -7.84 5.38
N GLU A 158 11.33 -8.92 6.16
CA GLU A 158 10.68 -8.92 7.46
C GLU A 158 11.53 -8.10 8.42
N THR A 159 11.40 -6.77 8.36
CA THR A 159 11.57 -6.04 9.61
C THR A 159 10.45 -6.51 10.54
N ALA A 160 10.75 -7.49 11.39
CA ALA A 160 9.92 -7.89 12.51
C ALA A 160 9.60 -6.63 13.31
N GLY A 161 8.34 -6.20 13.29
CA GLY A 161 7.93 -5.00 13.98
C GLY A 161 6.71 -4.30 13.38
N PRO A 162 6.25 -3.23 14.03
CA PRO A 162 5.10 -2.45 13.60
C PRO A 162 5.24 -1.92 12.16
N ARG A 163 4.11 -1.65 11.51
CA ARG A 163 4.03 -1.09 10.14
C ARG A 163 4.91 0.16 9.99
N GLU A 164 5.02 0.94 11.05
CA GLU A 164 5.78 2.17 11.17
C GLU A 164 7.27 1.94 10.88
N ASN A 165 7.86 0.84 11.37
CA ASN A 165 9.26 0.50 11.10
C ASN A 165 9.50 0.22 9.61
N LYS A 166 8.54 -0.43 8.93
CA LYS A 166 8.59 -0.69 7.49
C LYS A 166 8.55 0.61 6.69
N ILE A 167 7.68 1.55 7.08
CA ILE A 167 7.57 2.86 6.42
C ILE A 167 8.87 3.65 6.60
N VAL A 168 9.47 3.63 7.79
CA VAL A 168 10.74 4.31 8.07
C VAL A 168 11.88 3.74 7.23
N ASP A 169 12.01 2.42 7.15
CA ASP A 169 13.05 1.77 6.33
C ASP A 169 12.88 2.08 4.83
N VAL A 170 11.67 1.92 4.31
CA VAL A 170 11.36 2.24 2.90
C VAL A 170 11.61 3.73 2.61
N ARG A 171 11.21 4.64 3.51
CA ARG A 171 11.47 6.08 3.39
C ARG A 171 12.96 6.39 3.32
N ARG A 172 13.78 5.70 4.13
CA ARG A 172 15.25 5.84 4.13
C ARG A 172 15.84 5.41 2.79
N LEU A 173 15.44 4.25 2.26
CA LEU A 173 15.93 3.71 0.98
C LEU A 173 15.59 4.64 -0.19
N TRP A 174 14.36 5.13 -0.26
CA TRP A 174 13.96 6.07 -1.31
C TRP A 174 14.66 7.42 -1.21
N ARG A 175 14.90 7.89 0.03
CA ARG A 175 15.68 9.11 0.25
C ARG A 175 17.13 8.93 -0.19
N GLU A 176 17.74 7.78 0.09
CA GLU A 176 19.10 7.45 -0.37
C GLU A 176 19.19 7.50 -1.90
N ILE A 177 18.23 6.89 -2.61
CA ILE A 177 18.14 6.97 -4.08
C ILE A 177 18.03 8.42 -4.53
N ALA A 178 17.14 9.17 -3.90
CA ALA A 178 16.89 10.56 -4.24
C ALA A 178 18.14 11.42 -4.09
N GLU A 179 18.83 11.32 -2.95
CA GLU A 179 20.02 12.10 -2.62
C GLU A 179 21.21 11.72 -3.50
N ARG A 180 21.50 10.41 -3.64
CA ARG A 180 22.67 9.91 -4.37
C ARG A 180 22.70 10.33 -5.83
N TRP A 181 21.55 10.35 -6.50
CA TRP A 181 21.46 10.67 -7.93
C TRP A 181 20.85 12.04 -8.24
N SER A 182 20.55 12.83 -7.21
CA SER A 182 19.93 14.16 -7.35
C SER A 182 20.71 15.17 -8.20
N ALA A 183 22.04 15.01 -8.30
CA ALA A 183 22.92 15.89 -9.07
C ALA A 183 23.34 15.29 -10.43
N SER A 184 22.84 14.10 -10.78
CA SER A 184 23.20 13.45 -12.04
C SER A 184 22.68 14.25 -13.24
N ALA A 185 23.50 14.31 -14.29
CA ALA A 185 23.12 14.82 -15.60
C ALA A 185 22.44 13.74 -16.46
N ASP A 186 22.47 12.48 -16.02
CA ASP A 186 21.89 11.36 -16.73
C ASP A 186 20.35 11.39 -16.64
N PRO A 187 19.62 11.41 -17.76
CA PRO A 187 18.16 11.54 -17.75
C PRO A 187 17.44 10.45 -16.94
N GLU A 188 17.91 9.20 -17.03
CA GLU A 188 17.29 8.07 -16.33
C GLU A 188 17.53 8.18 -14.82
N LEU A 189 18.73 8.53 -14.39
CA LEU A 189 19.04 8.75 -12.98
C LEU A 189 18.30 9.95 -12.39
N ARG A 190 18.07 11.00 -13.18
CA ARG A 190 17.21 12.14 -12.78
C ARG A 190 15.77 11.71 -12.54
N GLU A 191 15.22 10.88 -13.43
CA GLU A 191 13.89 10.27 -13.25
C GLU A 191 13.82 9.43 -11.97
N ARG A 192 14.84 8.61 -11.71
CA ARG A 192 14.93 7.81 -10.47
C ARG A 192 15.07 8.66 -9.22
N ALA A 193 15.82 9.76 -9.28
CA ALA A 193 15.94 10.68 -8.15
C ALA A 193 14.60 11.39 -7.83
N ALA A 194 13.87 11.83 -8.85
CA ALA A 194 12.54 12.41 -8.69
C ALA A 194 11.51 11.38 -8.17
N GLN A 195 11.58 10.13 -8.65
CA GLN A 195 10.82 9.01 -8.10
C GLN A 195 11.15 8.79 -6.62
N GLY A 196 12.44 8.80 -6.25
CA GLY A 196 12.92 8.65 -4.88
C GLY A 196 12.31 9.70 -3.95
N TRP A 197 12.41 10.99 -4.29
CA TRP A 197 11.78 12.05 -3.51
C TRP A 197 10.25 11.91 -3.43
N THR A 198 9.59 11.51 -4.51
CA THR A 198 8.12 11.29 -4.50
C THR A 198 7.74 10.17 -3.53
N ASN A 199 8.48 9.06 -3.55
CA ASN A 199 8.25 7.94 -2.65
C ASN A 199 8.61 8.27 -1.19
N THR A 200 9.65 9.08 -0.96
CA THR A 200 9.96 9.65 0.36
C THR A 200 8.79 10.50 0.87
N ALA A 201 8.19 11.33 0.02
CA ALA A 201 7.04 12.15 0.38
C ALA A 201 5.81 11.29 0.70
N ALA A 202 5.49 10.30 -0.13
CA ALA A 202 4.39 9.38 0.10
C ALA A 202 4.55 8.58 1.41
N ALA A 203 5.76 8.10 1.70
CA ALA A 203 6.07 7.42 2.96
C ALA A 203 5.94 8.37 4.17
N ALA A 204 6.36 9.63 4.04
CA ALA A 204 6.19 10.64 5.08
C ALA A 204 4.70 10.92 5.37
N LEU A 205 3.87 11.06 4.34
CA LEU A 205 2.41 11.18 4.50
C LEU A 205 1.83 9.97 5.23
N GLN A 206 2.22 8.76 4.83
CA GLN A 206 1.75 7.52 5.47
C GLN A 206 2.18 7.37 6.93
N SER A 207 3.23 8.06 7.38
CA SER A 207 3.63 8.16 8.79
C SER A 207 3.07 9.38 9.52
N GLY A 208 2.20 10.18 8.90
CA GLY A 208 1.63 11.40 9.48
C GLY A 208 2.56 12.63 9.47
N ASP A 209 3.72 12.55 8.79
CA ASP A 209 4.72 13.60 8.72
C ASP A 209 4.51 14.46 7.46
N GLU A 210 3.45 15.27 7.46
CA GLU A 210 3.08 16.11 6.33
C GLU A 210 4.16 17.17 6.01
N ALA A 211 4.83 17.70 7.05
CA ALA A 211 5.88 18.70 6.88
C ALA A 211 7.03 18.15 6.04
N ALA A 212 7.53 16.96 6.35
CA ALA A 212 8.60 16.36 5.56
C ALA A 212 8.14 15.85 4.20
N ALA A 213 6.85 15.52 4.02
CA ALA A 213 6.30 15.26 2.71
C ALA A 213 6.37 16.50 1.80
N ARG A 214 5.97 17.66 2.33
CA ARG A 214 6.05 18.94 1.63
C ARG A 214 7.49 19.31 1.29
N GLU A 215 8.43 19.09 2.21
CA GLU A 215 9.86 19.29 1.95
C GLU A 215 10.35 18.42 0.79
N ALA A 216 10.01 17.13 0.78
CA ALA A 216 10.39 16.23 -0.30
C ALA A 216 9.78 16.61 -1.65
N TYR A 217 8.51 17.06 -1.70
CA TYR A 217 7.91 17.60 -2.93
C TYR A 217 8.58 18.90 -3.37
N ALA A 218 8.90 19.80 -2.45
CA ALA A 218 9.62 21.04 -2.75
C ALA A 218 11.00 20.75 -3.35
N GLU A 219 11.67 19.70 -2.89
CA GLU A 219 12.96 19.28 -3.40
C GLU A 219 12.90 18.81 -4.86
N ILE A 220 11.81 18.16 -5.26
CA ILE A 220 11.57 17.77 -6.66
C ILE A 220 11.47 19.02 -7.54
N VAL A 221 10.63 19.98 -7.13
CA VAL A 221 10.45 21.24 -7.87
C VAL A 221 11.77 22.02 -7.93
N ARG A 222 12.52 22.10 -6.81
CA ARG A 222 13.78 22.84 -6.74
C ARG A 222 14.87 22.26 -7.64
N ARG A 223 14.96 20.93 -7.75
CA ARG A 223 16.04 20.26 -8.50
C ARG A 223 15.73 19.99 -9.96
N PHE A 224 14.46 19.76 -10.28
CA PHE A 224 14.03 19.29 -11.59
C PHE A 224 13.03 20.24 -12.27
N GLY A 225 12.55 21.30 -11.59
CA GLY A 225 11.51 22.19 -12.12
C GLY A 225 11.94 23.00 -13.36
N ASP A 226 13.24 23.23 -13.53
CA ASP A 226 13.78 23.89 -14.72
C ASP A 226 13.97 22.91 -15.90
N ASP A 227 13.82 21.60 -15.67
CA ASP A 227 13.94 20.61 -16.71
C ASP A 227 12.80 20.78 -17.74
N ARG A 228 13.05 20.27 -18.95
CA ARG A 228 12.05 20.19 -20.02
C ARG A 228 11.90 18.71 -20.38
N PRO A 229 11.23 17.91 -19.53
CA PRO A 229 11.06 16.49 -19.78
C PRO A 229 10.28 16.27 -21.08
N ALA A 230 10.54 15.14 -21.72
CA ALA A 230 9.72 14.70 -22.85
C ALA A 230 8.28 14.48 -22.37
N ALA A 231 7.30 14.86 -23.19
CA ALA A 231 5.89 14.62 -22.89
C ALA A 231 5.64 13.12 -22.67
N GLY A 232 4.98 12.77 -21.58
CA GLY A 232 4.71 11.40 -21.16
C GLY A 232 5.86 10.71 -20.42
N SER A 233 6.97 11.39 -20.12
CA SER A 233 8.05 10.80 -19.33
C SER A 233 7.70 10.71 -17.84
N GLU A 234 8.38 9.82 -17.12
CA GLU A 234 8.19 9.70 -15.67
C GLU A 234 8.59 10.98 -14.93
N LEU A 235 9.59 11.73 -15.43
CA LEU A 235 9.97 13.02 -14.84
C LEU A 235 8.83 14.04 -14.91
N GLU A 236 8.11 14.12 -16.03
CA GLU A 236 6.94 15.00 -16.16
C GLU A 236 5.87 14.63 -15.14
N ARG A 237 5.62 13.33 -14.96
CA ARG A 237 4.70 12.82 -13.94
C ARG A 237 5.10 13.25 -12.54
N TRP A 238 6.38 13.07 -12.15
CA TRP A 238 6.83 13.42 -10.80
C TRP A 238 6.81 14.92 -10.53
N LEU A 239 7.10 15.75 -11.54
CA LEU A 239 6.93 17.20 -11.46
C LEU A 239 5.47 17.60 -11.29
N ALA A 240 4.55 16.95 -12.00
CA ALA A 240 3.12 17.20 -11.85
C ALA A 240 2.60 16.81 -10.45
N VAL A 241 3.06 15.67 -9.91
CA VAL A 241 2.79 15.26 -8.52
C VAL A 241 3.29 16.33 -7.55
N ALA A 242 4.57 16.69 -7.64
CA ALA A 242 5.19 17.65 -6.72
C ALA A 242 4.57 19.05 -6.79
N GLY A 243 4.26 19.53 -8.00
CA GLY A 243 3.68 20.87 -8.21
C GLY A 243 2.24 20.99 -7.73
N ASN A 244 1.46 19.91 -7.74
CA ASN A 244 0.08 19.92 -7.26
C ASN A 244 -0.07 19.56 -5.78
N ALA A 245 0.85 18.78 -5.22
CA ALA A 245 0.75 18.27 -3.85
C ALA A 245 0.48 19.34 -2.78
N PRO A 246 1.18 20.50 -2.73
CA PRO A 246 0.89 21.53 -1.73
C PRO A 246 -0.57 21.99 -1.74
N GLY A 247 -1.11 22.30 -2.92
CA GLY A 247 -2.50 22.74 -3.04
C GLY A 247 -3.51 21.64 -2.71
N LEU A 248 -3.19 20.38 -3.05
CA LEU A 248 -4.03 19.23 -2.68
C LEU A 248 -4.04 19.01 -1.16
N LEU A 249 -2.89 19.12 -0.50
CA LEU A 249 -2.80 19.01 0.96
C LEU A 249 -3.47 20.19 1.67
N ASP A 250 -3.34 21.40 1.11
CA ASP A 250 -4.01 22.59 1.63
C ASP A 250 -5.54 22.51 1.46
N GLY A 251 -6.04 21.88 0.39
CA GLY A 251 -7.48 21.72 0.21
C GLY A 251 -8.08 20.53 0.97
N LEU A 252 -7.31 19.47 1.23
CA LEU A 252 -7.80 18.24 1.86
C LEU A 252 -7.57 18.27 3.36
N HIS A 253 -8.56 18.77 4.09
CA HIS A 253 -8.51 18.82 5.54
C HIS A 253 -9.04 17.53 6.16
N ILE A 254 -8.13 16.75 6.76
CA ILE A 254 -8.46 15.62 7.64
C ILE A 254 -7.87 15.96 9.01
N GLY A 255 -8.72 16.41 9.92
CA GLY A 255 -8.34 16.79 11.29
C GLY A 255 -8.14 15.59 12.20
N ASP A 256 -7.62 15.84 13.41
CA ASP A 256 -7.43 14.81 14.42
C ASP A 256 -8.77 14.17 14.83
N PRO A 257 -8.76 12.88 15.22
CA PRO A 257 -9.96 12.23 15.72
C PRO A 257 -10.29 12.76 17.12
N GLU A 258 -11.56 13.15 17.33
CA GLU A 258 -12.11 13.55 18.63
C GLU A 258 -13.06 12.46 19.16
N PHE A 259 -12.53 11.56 19.98
CA PHE A 259 -13.29 10.49 20.61
C PHE A 259 -14.17 11.00 21.75
N GLN A 260 -15.46 10.61 21.72
CA GLN A 260 -16.41 10.96 22.79
C GLN A 260 -16.19 10.05 24.00
N LEU A 261 -15.11 10.31 24.77
CA LEU A 261 -14.69 9.43 25.87
C LEU A 261 -15.79 9.20 26.90
N ALA A 262 -16.55 10.24 27.27
CA ALA A 262 -17.68 10.10 28.20
C ALA A 262 -18.80 9.19 27.67
N TYR A 263 -18.96 9.09 26.35
CA TYR A 263 -19.90 8.14 25.72
C TYR A 263 -19.33 6.72 25.76
N LEU A 264 -18.07 6.55 25.36
CA LEU A 264 -17.35 5.26 25.41
C LEU A 264 -17.27 4.71 26.85
N GLU A 265 -17.11 5.57 27.85
CA GLU A 265 -17.11 5.19 29.27
C GLU A 265 -18.45 4.63 29.74
N ARG A 266 -19.58 5.16 29.26
CA ARG A 266 -20.91 4.59 29.56
C ARG A 266 -21.07 3.18 29.01
N GLN A 267 -20.29 2.84 27.97
CA GLN A 267 -20.26 1.51 27.37
C GLN A 267 -19.22 0.58 28.00
N ARG A 268 -18.47 1.01 29.02
CA ARG A 268 -17.43 0.21 29.68
C ARG A 268 -17.94 -1.13 30.22
N HIS A 269 -19.24 -1.26 30.49
CA HIS A 269 -19.82 -2.56 30.85
C HIS A 269 -19.64 -3.63 29.76
N PHE A 270 -19.61 -3.24 28.48
CA PHE A 270 -19.28 -4.12 27.35
C PHE A 270 -17.77 -4.37 27.19
N HIS A 271 -16.93 -3.51 27.80
CA HIS A 271 -15.46 -3.55 27.71
C HIS A 271 -14.80 -3.39 29.09
N PRO A 272 -14.83 -4.41 29.97
CA PRO A 272 -14.23 -4.32 31.30
C PRO A 272 -12.69 -4.17 31.23
N GLY A 273 -12.12 -3.36 32.15
CA GLY A 273 -10.67 -3.16 32.32
C GLY A 273 -10.05 -2.02 31.48
N ASP A 274 -8.73 -2.09 31.22
CA ASP A 274 -7.93 -1.12 30.44
C ASP A 274 -8.19 -1.20 28.92
N ARG A 275 -9.19 -2.00 28.52
CA ARG A 275 -9.53 -2.27 27.12
C ARG A 275 -9.92 -1.01 26.36
N MET A 276 -10.54 -0.02 27.03
CA MET A 276 -10.98 1.21 26.38
C MET A 276 -9.82 2.11 25.96
N GLU A 277 -8.80 2.25 26.80
CA GLU A 277 -7.59 3.04 26.47
C GLU A 277 -6.87 2.43 25.26
N ILE A 278 -6.74 1.10 25.24
CA ILE A 278 -6.15 0.36 24.11
C ILE A 278 -6.97 0.55 22.83
N LEU A 279 -8.30 0.52 22.90
CA LEU A 279 -9.18 0.72 21.74
C LEU A 279 -9.07 2.15 21.20
N VAL A 280 -9.08 3.16 22.07
CA VAL A 280 -8.94 4.57 21.67
C VAL A 280 -7.59 4.81 21.01
N GLU A 281 -6.51 4.26 21.57
CA GLU A 281 -5.17 4.40 20.99
C GLU A 281 -5.06 3.68 19.64
N ALA A 282 -5.61 2.46 19.53
CA ALA A 282 -5.66 1.74 18.27
C ALA A 282 -6.48 2.47 17.20
N ALA A 283 -7.62 3.07 17.58
CA ALA A 283 -8.45 3.88 16.69
C ALA A 283 -7.74 5.17 16.26
N ARG A 284 -7.02 5.84 17.18
CA ARG A 284 -6.20 7.01 16.88
C ARG A 284 -5.11 6.67 15.87
N GLN A 285 -4.37 5.58 16.09
CA GLN A 285 -3.33 5.13 15.17
C GLN A 285 -3.93 4.73 13.81
N ALA A 286 -5.08 4.05 13.80
CA ALA A 286 -5.81 3.72 12.57
C ALA A 286 -6.25 4.98 11.81
N HIS A 287 -6.73 6.02 12.52
CA HIS A 287 -7.04 7.32 11.94
C HIS A 287 -5.80 7.91 11.26
N VAL A 288 -4.70 8.07 11.99
CA VAL A 288 -3.46 8.70 11.49
C VAL A 288 -2.96 7.97 10.25
N ASN A 289 -2.91 6.64 10.31
CA ASN A 289 -2.46 5.80 9.21
C ASN A 289 -3.37 5.94 7.97
N SER A 290 -4.68 6.04 8.17
CA SER A 290 -5.66 6.18 7.10
C SER A 290 -5.64 7.58 6.49
N ALA A 291 -5.54 8.61 7.32
CA ALA A 291 -5.42 10.00 6.89
C ALA A 291 -4.14 10.21 6.07
N GLY A 292 -3.04 9.59 6.49
CA GLY A 292 -1.79 9.57 5.74
C GLY A 292 -1.89 8.85 4.39
N ALA A 293 -2.56 7.69 4.35
CA ALA A 293 -2.80 6.95 3.12
C ALA A 293 -3.65 7.74 2.12
N VAL A 294 -4.75 8.35 2.56
CA VAL A 294 -5.62 9.17 1.71
C VAL A 294 -4.87 10.37 1.15
N ARG A 295 -4.12 11.11 1.99
CA ARG A 295 -3.27 12.21 1.51
C ARG A 295 -2.28 11.75 0.44
N ALA A 296 -1.63 10.60 0.65
CA ALA A 296 -0.70 10.03 -0.33
C ALA A 296 -1.40 9.63 -1.64
N TRP A 297 -2.59 9.04 -1.57
CA TRP A 297 -3.36 8.69 -2.78
C TRP A 297 -3.76 9.92 -3.57
N VAL A 298 -4.30 10.94 -2.91
CA VAL A 298 -4.70 12.20 -3.54
C VAL A 298 -3.51 12.90 -4.20
N CYS A 299 -2.36 13.00 -3.52
CA CYS A 299 -1.17 13.65 -4.07
C CYS A 299 -0.56 12.88 -5.26
N SER A 300 -0.60 11.54 -5.23
CA SER A 300 -0.09 10.70 -6.32
C SER A 300 -1.07 10.52 -7.49
N GLY A 301 -2.34 10.90 -7.30
CA GLY A 301 -3.42 10.66 -8.24
C GLY A 301 -3.91 9.22 -8.23
N GLN A 302 -3.54 8.40 -7.23
CA GLN A 302 -4.04 7.04 -7.07
C GLN A 302 -5.56 7.06 -6.86
N PRO A 303 -6.35 6.38 -7.71
CA PRO A 303 -7.79 6.33 -7.52
C PRO A 303 -8.16 5.46 -6.31
N PHE A 304 -9.24 5.85 -5.63
CA PHE A 304 -9.73 5.17 -4.44
C PHE A 304 -11.25 5.23 -4.29
N VAL A 305 -11.77 4.32 -3.46
CA VAL A 305 -13.19 4.23 -3.09
C VAL A 305 -13.43 4.92 -1.76
N LEU A 306 -14.41 5.81 -1.72
CA LEU A 306 -14.97 6.32 -0.48
C LEU A 306 -16.20 5.49 -0.10
N LEU A 307 -16.12 4.81 1.05
CA LEU A 307 -17.25 4.12 1.65
C LEU A 307 -17.90 5.02 2.70
N LEU A 308 -19.06 5.58 2.35
CA LEU A 308 -19.93 6.30 3.26
C LEU A 308 -20.87 5.29 3.91
N ARG A 309 -20.64 4.99 5.18
CA ARG A 309 -21.65 4.34 6.02
C ARG A 309 -22.45 5.46 6.66
N ASN A 310 -23.77 5.44 6.48
CA ASN A 310 -24.70 6.41 7.07
C ASN A 310 -24.20 6.86 8.46
N PHE A 311 -23.62 8.05 8.52
CA PHE A 311 -22.75 8.47 9.63
C PHE A 311 -23.49 8.43 10.97
N GLU A 312 -24.79 8.76 10.96
CA GLU A 312 -25.68 8.71 12.12
C GLU A 312 -26.20 7.31 12.45
N LEU A 313 -26.28 6.37 11.49
CA LEU A 313 -26.69 4.99 11.76
C LEU A 313 -25.54 4.11 12.23
N THR A 314 -24.28 4.53 12.09
CA THR A 314 -23.20 3.79 12.75
C THR A 314 -23.47 3.67 14.25
N GLU A 315 -24.23 4.59 14.85
CA GLU A 315 -24.79 4.44 16.20
C GLU A 315 -26.04 5.28 16.49
N ARG A 316 -27.10 4.60 16.93
CA ARG A 316 -28.05 5.18 17.89
C ARG A 316 -27.96 4.39 19.19
N SER A 317 -27.76 5.08 20.30
CA SER A 317 -28.14 4.55 21.60
C SER A 317 -29.63 4.80 21.82
N GLY A 318 -30.34 3.73 22.18
CA GLY A 318 -31.65 3.84 22.81
C GLY A 318 -31.53 3.48 24.29
N ILE A 319 -32.57 3.80 25.05
CA ILE A 319 -32.78 3.19 26.37
C ILE A 319 -33.54 1.88 26.11
N SER A 320 -32.97 0.75 26.55
CA SER A 320 -33.70 -0.53 26.50
C SER A 320 -34.63 -0.62 27.69
N ASP A 321 -35.91 -0.93 27.47
CA ASP A 321 -36.88 -1.23 28.54
C ASP A 321 -36.71 -2.66 29.11
N SER A 322 -35.76 -3.43 28.58
CA SER A 322 -35.50 -4.81 28.97
C SER A 322 -34.87 -4.92 30.36
N GLU A 323 -35.43 -5.79 31.21
CA GLU A 323 -34.88 -6.12 32.53
C GLU A 323 -33.49 -6.78 32.46
N PHE A 324 -33.10 -7.38 31.32
CA PHE A 324 -31.77 -7.99 31.14
C PHE A 324 -30.65 -6.97 30.89
N VAL A 325 -31.00 -5.73 30.49
CA VAL A 325 -30.04 -4.64 30.21
C VAL A 325 -30.12 -3.54 31.30
N ARG A 326 -31.02 -3.70 32.29
CA ARG A 326 -31.15 -2.78 33.43
C ARG A 326 -29.98 -2.91 34.40
N GLY A 327 -29.10 -1.90 34.41
CA GLY A 327 -28.47 -1.41 35.63
C GLY A 327 -29.37 -0.39 36.34
N GLU A 328 -28.97 0.11 37.53
CA GLU A 328 -29.75 1.07 38.35
C GLU A 328 -30.15 2.38 37.62
N GLU A 329 -29.49 2.73 36.50
CA GLU A 329 -29.76 3.95 35.72
C GLU A 329 -30.30 3.71 34.29
N GLY A 330 -30.63 2.47 33.91
CA GLY A 330 -31.01 2.13 32.53
C GLY A 330 -29.79 2.05 31.60
N GLY A 331 -29.57 0.90 30.97
CA GLY A 331 -28.37 0.68 30.14
C GLY A 331 -28.46 1.38 28.79
N ASP A 332 -27.50 2.26 28.49
CA ASP A 332 -27.19 2.71 27.13
C ASP A 332 -26.78 1.48 26.30
N HIS A 333 -27.48 1.18 25.21
CA HIS A 333 -27.08 0.13 24.27
C HIS A 333 -26.43 0.72 23.01
N VAL A 334 -25.49 -0.02 22.43
CA VAL A 334 -24.91 0.28 21.11
C VAL A 334 -25.53 -0.64 20.08
N GLN A 335 -26.12 -0.07 19.05
CA GLN A 335 -26.53 -0.83 17.89
C GLN A 335 -25.53 -0.65 16.77
N ILE A 336 -24.68 -1.66 16.56
CA ILE A 336 -23.77 -1.71 15.41
C ILE A 336 -24.56 -2.29 14.23
N LEU A 337 -24.54 -1.60 13.10
CA LEU A 337 -25.01 -2.14 11.82
C LEU A 337 -24.14 -3.34 11.42
N THR A 338 -24.60 -4.53 11.76
CA THR A 338 -23.92 -5.80 11.45
C THR A 338 -24.49 -6.37 10.16
N HIS A 339 -23.86 -5.95 9.08
CA HIS A 339 -24.28 -6.28 7.74
C HIS A 339 -23.46 -7.46 7.19
N ARG A 340 -23.91 -8.67 7.52
CA ARG A 340 -23.18 -9.92 7.24
C ARG A 340 -23.31 -10.39 5.78
N LYS A 341 -24.34 -9.94 5.07
CA LYS A 341 -24.70 -10.49 3.75
C LYS A 341 -23.76 -10.00 2.65
N SER A 342 -23.33 -8.75 2.71
CA SER A 342 -22.33 -8.18 1.79
C SER A 342 -20.88 -8.24 2.30
N GLU A 343 -20.64 -8.69 3.53
CA GLU A 343 -19.32 -8.68 4.19
C GLU A 343 -18.22 -9.35 3.34
N GLY A 344 -18.48 -10.55 2.83
CA GLY A 344 -17.50 -11.30 2.04
C GLY A 344 -17.08 -10.55 0.77
N VAL A 345 -18.05 -9.99 0.05
CA VAL A 345 -17.83 -9.25 -1.20
C VAL A 345 -17.12 -7.93 -0.94
N LEU A 346 -17.47 -7.20 0.11
CA LEU A 346 -16.79 -5.96 0.48
C LEU A 346 -15.36 -6.21 0.98
N THR A 347 -15.14 -7.33 1.68
CA THR A 347 -13.80 -7.78 2.08
C THR A 347 -12.94 -8.09 0.86
N GLU A 348 -13.48 -8.83 -0.10
CA GLU A 348 -12.80 -9.10 -1.38
C GLU A 348 -12.50 -7.79 -2.13
N LEU A 349 -13.47 -6.87 -2.21
CA LEU A 349 -13.28 -5.58 -2.86
C LEU A 349 -12.15 -4.78 -2.19
N ALA A 350 -12.19 -4.64 -0.86
CA ALA A 350 -11.18 -3.89 -0.11
C ALA A 350 -9.78 -4.51 -0.16
N GLY A 351 -9.68 -5.82 -0.45
CA GLY A 351 -8.41 -6.47 -0.74
C GLY A 351 -7.85 -6.13 -2.14
N GLY A 352 -8.72 -5.71 -3.07
CA GLY A 352 -8.35 -5.42 -4.46
C GLY A 352 -8.23 -3.94 -4.83
N VAL A 353 -8.76 -3.02 -4.01
CA VAL A 353 -8.76 -1.58 -4.32
C VAL A 353 -8.46 -0.73 -3.08
N PRO A 354 -7.83 0.46 -3.25
CA PRO A 354 -7.75 1.44 -2.17
C PRO A 354 -9.16 1.86 -1.74
N LEU A 355 -9.53 1.58 -0.49
CA LEU A 355 -10.85 1.87 0.06
C LEU A 355 -10.68 2.51 1.43
N VAL A 356 -11.33 3.66 1.62
CA VAL A 356 -11.41 4.34 2.91
C VAL A 356 -12.85 4.48 3.35
N GLN A 357 -13.11 4.14 4.60
CA GLN A 357 -14.40 4.35 5.25
C GLN A 357 -14.34 5.54 6.19
N VAL A 358 -15.44 6.27 6.26
CA VAL A 358 -15.65 7.27 7.31
C VAL A 358 -16.40 6.61 8.47
N ALA A 359 -15.90 6.78 9.69
CA ALA A 359 -16.45 6.20 10.90
C ALA A 359 -16.74 7.30 11.94
N SER A 360 -17.80 7.10 12.73
CA SER A 360 -18.09 7.97 13.86
C SER A 360 -17.12 7.73 15.01
N THR A 361 -16.74 8.78 15.73
CA THR A 361 -15.91 8.70 16.94
C THR A 361 -16.67 8.26 18.19
N THR A 362 -17.97 8.01 18.05
CA THR A 362 -18.83 7.45 19.11
C THR A 362 -18.85 5.91 19.06
N ALA A 363 -18.59 5.30 17.89
CA ALA A 363 -18.22 3.90 17.66
C ALA A 363 -18.07 2.98 18.89
N GLY A 364 -18.97 2.02 19.17
CA GLY A 364 -18.93 1.29 20.45
C GLY A 364 -17.69 0.42 20.65
N GLU A 365 -17.10 -0.04 19.54
CA GLU A 365 -15.74 -0.60 19.51
C GLU A 365 -14.78 0.25 18.69
N LEU A 366 -15.20 1.47 18.34
CA LEU A 366 -14.61 2.32 17.32
C LEU A 366 -14.36 1.53 16.03
N GLU A 367 -15.18 0.51 15.75
CA GLU A 367 -15.02 -0.42 14.63
C GLU A 367 -13.56 -0.92 14.46
N VAL A 368 -12.78 -1.05 15.55
CA VAL A 368 -11.34 -1.35 15.47
C VAL A 368 -11.11 -2.78 15.00
N ASN A 369 -12.04 -3.69 15.31
CA ASN A 369 -12.00 -5.11 14.95
C ASN A 369 -13.39 -5.64 14.53
N ASN A 370 -13.45 -6.91 14.13
CA ASN A 370 -14.66 -7.59 13.64
C ASN A 370 -15.22 -8.62 14.65
N TRP A 371 -15.23 -8.33 15.96
CA TRP A 371 -15.72 -9.31 16.94
C TRP A 371 -17.23 -9.56 16.85
N TYR A 372 -18.01 -8.60 16.33
CA TYR A 372 -19.46 -8.71 16.22
C TYR A 372 -19.97 -9.22 14.85
N GLY A 373 -19.07 -9.47 13.89
CA GLY A 373 -19.40 -9.98 12.56
C GLY A 373 -19.98 -8.90 11.65
N GLY A 374 -19.12 -8.26 10.87
CA GLY A 374 -19.43 -7.25 9.87
C GLY A 374 -18.14 -6.73 9.22
N PHE A 375 -18.27 -6.24 7.98
CA PHE A 375 -17.12 -5.68 7.26
C PHE A 375 -16.56 -4.45 7.97
N VAL A 376 -15.23 -4.39 8.01
CA VAL A 376 -14.44 -3.27 8.52
C VAL A 376 -13.41 -2.90 7.47
N ALA A 377 -13.44 -1.65 7.00
CA ALA A 377 -12.51 -1.20 5.97
C ALA A 377 -11.04 -1.20 6.47
N PRO A 378 -10.06 -1.51 5.59
CA PRO A 378 -8.64 -1.42 5.93
C PRO A 378 -8.21 -0.01 6.36
N HIS A 379 -8.80 1.02 5.75
CA HIS A 379 -8.57 2.43 6.10
C HIS A 379 -9.85 3.06 6.64
N ARG A 380 -9.74 3.73 7.78
CA ARG A 380 -10.84 4.33 8.54
C ARG A 380 -10.48 5.72 9.01
N LEU A 381 -11.34 6.68 8.70
CA LEU A 381 -11.25 8.05 9.19
C LEU A 381 -12.31 8.26 10.27
N TYR A 382 -11.85 8.34 11.52
CA TYR A 382 -12.69 8.68 12.66
C TYR A 382 -12.89 10.18 12.71
N LEU A 383 -14.10 10.64 12.44
CA LEU A 383 -14.40 12.06 12.32
C LEU A 383 -15.30 12.57 13.46
N PRO A 384 -15.08 13.79 13.98
CA PRO A 384 -15.92 14.38 15.01
C PRO A 384 -17.33 14.70 14.50
N THR A 385 -18.36 14.47 15.31
CA THR A 385 -19.77 14.77 14.95
C THR A 385 -20.01 16.24 14.58
N ALA A 386 -19.20 17.17 15.10
CA ALA A 386 -19.35 18.59 14.81
C ALA A 386 -18.83 18.99 13.42
N SER A 387 -17.78 18.33 12.92
CA SER A 387 -17.01 18.78 11.73
C SER A 387 -16.84 17.71 10.66
N TRP A 388 -17.37 16.50 10.86
CA TRP A 388 -17.20 15.38 9.93
C TRP A 388 -17.59 15.74 8.49
N PHE A 389 -18.66 16.52 8.32
CA PHE A 389 -19.22 16.79 7.01
C PHE A 389 -18.27 17.60 6.13
N ASP A 390 -17.46 18.50 6.69
CA ASP A 390 -16.48 19.27 5.90
C ASP A 390 -15.39 18.37 5.32
N THR A 391 -14.95 17.38 6.10
CA THR A 391 -14.02 16.35 5.62
C THR A 391 -14.70 15.48 4.58
N VAL A 392 -15.93 15.03 4.81
CA VAL A 392 -16.69 14.19 3.87
C VAL A 392 -16.95 14.91 2.54
N ARG A 393 -17.28 16.21 2.54
CA ARG A 393 -17.41 17.01 1.31
C ARG A 393 -16.13 17.03 0.50
N SER A 394 -14.99 17.17 1.18
CA SER A 394 -13.66 17.14 0.56
C SER A 394 -13.34 15.76 -0.01
N LEU A 395 -13.66 14.68 0.72
CA LEU A 395 -13.49 13.30 0.26
C LEU A 395 -14.39 12.99 -0.93
N ILE A 396 -15.66 13.42 -0.92
CA ILE A 396 -16.57 13.31 -2.07
C ILE A 396 -16.01 14.05 -3.29
N ALA A 397 -15.31 15.17 -3.11
CA ALA A 397 -14.73 15.90 -4.24
C ALA A 397 -13.60 15.13 -4.94
N VAL A 398 -12.82 14.33 -4.19
CA VAL A 398 -11.58 13.72 -4.69
C VAL A 398 -11.66 12.20 -4.89
N ALA A 399 -12.63 11.50 -4.30
CA ALA A 399 -12.82 10.07 -4.51
C ALA A 399 -13.30 9.77 -5.94
N ASP A 400 -12.83 8.66 -6.51
CA ASP A 400 -13.21 8.24 -7.88
C ASP A 400 -14.52 7.49 -7.93
N GLN A 401 -14.75 6.68 -6.91
CA GLN A 401 -15.94 5.87 -6.77
C GLN A 401 -16.45 6.01 -5.34
N ILE A 402 -17.76 6.06 -5.21
CA ILE A 402 -18.42 6.24 -3.91
C ILE A 402 -19.35 5.06 -3.71
N ILE A 403 -19.23 4.42 -2.55
CA ILE A 403 -20.21 3.44 -2.10
C ILE A 403 -20.92 4.08 -0.92
N VAL A 404 -22.23 4.26 -1.05
CA VAL A 404 -23.07 4.64 0.08
C VAL A 404 -23.71 3.37 0.59
N TRP A 405 -23.36 3.01 1.82
CA TRP A 405 -23.94 1.88 2.52
C TRP A 405 -24.96 2.38 3.52
N ALA A 406 -26.23 2.08 3.27
CA ALA A 406 -27.35 2.60 4.02
C ALA A 406 -28.48 1.56 4.19
N ASP A 407 -29.28 1.75 5.22
CA ASP A 407 -30.42 0.89 5.56
C ASP A 407 -31.67 1.77 5.81
N GLU A 408 -31.49 2.90 6.47
CA GLU A 408 -32.53 3.89 6.72
C GLU A 408 -32.05 5.28 6.30
N LEU A 409 -32.98 6.15 5.90
CA LEU A 409 -32.72 7.56 5.63
C LEU A 409 -32.67 8.34 6.94
N THR A 410 -31.47 8.81 7.28
CA THR A 410 -31.21 9.72 8.41
C THR A 410 -30.93 11.13 7.91
N PRO A 411 -31.02 12.16 8.78
CA PRO A 411 -30.55 13.51 8.45
C PRO A 411 -29.13 13.58 7.90
N SER A 412 -28.16 12.85 8.48
CA SER A 412 -26.78 12.83 7.95
C SER A 412 -26.68 12.16 6.59
N LEU A 413 -27.36 11.02 6.37
CA LEU A 413 -27.39 10.40 5.04
C LEU A 413 -28.08 11.29 4.01
N ALA A 414 -29.16 11.97 4.38
CA ALA A 414 -29.83 12.92 3.50
C ALA A 414 -28.89 14.06 3.08
N ARG A 415 -28.03 14.54 4.01
CA ARG A 415 -26.97 15.52 3.70
C ARG A 415 -25.91 14.95 2.76
N GLU A 416 -25.46 13.72 2.99
CA GLU A 416 -24.49 13.03 2.10
C GLU A 416 -25.06 12.86 0.68
N LEU A 417 -26.27 12.31 0.55
CA LEU A 417 -26.95 12.14 -0.73
C LEU A 417 -27.22 13.48 -1.43
N GLY A 418 -27.56 14.51 -0.66
CA GLY A 418 -27.72 15.88 -1.16
C GLY A 418 -26.42 16.44 -1.74
N GLU A 419 -25.29 16.26 -1.06
CA GLU A 419 -23.98 16.70 -1.56
C GLU A 419 -23.56 15.92 -2.83
N LEU A 420 -23.80 14.60 -2.85
CA LEU A 420 -23.55 13.78 -4.05
C LEU A 420 -24.36 14.29 -5.24
N THR A 421 -25.64 14.60 -5.03
CA THR A 421 -26.54 15.13 -6.06
C THR A 421 -26.08 16.51 -6.53
N ALA A 422 -25.80 17.42 -5.60
CA ALA A 422 -25.35 18.78 -5.91
C ALA A 422 -24.04 18.81 -6.73
N ARG A 423 -23.19 17.79 -6.56
CA ARG A 423 -21.92 17.65 -7.29
C ARG A 423 -22.03 16.79 -8.56
N GLY A 424 -23.22 16.28 -8.91
CA GLY A 424 -23.41 15.40 -10.06
C GLY A 424 -22.69 14.06 -9.92
N ARG A 425 -22.59 13.53 -8.69
CA ARG A 425 -21.93 12.25 -8.36
C ARG A 425 -22.91 11.07 -8.34
N CYS A 426 -24.13 11.21 -8.85
CA CYS A 426 -25.10 10.12 -8.78
C CYS A 426 -24.70 8.92 -9.66
N ASP A 427 -24.14 9.15 -10.85
CA ASP A 427 -23.77 8.11 -11.82
C ASP A 427 -22.53 7.28 -11.42
N ASP A 428 -21.69 7.79 -10.53
CA ASP A 428 -20.49 7.09 -10.03
C ASP A 428 -20.60 6.66 -8.57
N THR A 429 -21.79 6.80 -8.00
CA THR A 429 -22.16 6.33 -6.66
C THR A 429 -22.91 5.01 -6.75
N LEU A 430 -22.47 4.00 -6.02
CA LEU A 430 -23.22 2.77 -5.75
C LEU A 430 -23.94 2.89 -4.41
N ILE A 431 -25.27 2.79 -4.42
CA ILE A 431 -26.07 2.68 -3.20
C ILE A 431 -26.22 1.19 -2.87
N LEU A 432 -25.55 0.75 -1.81
CA LEU A 432 -25.70 -0.58 -1.24
C LEU A 432 -26.70 -0.52 -0.08
N MET A 433 -27.87 -1.13 -0.30
CA MET A 433 -28.92 -1.24 0.70
C MET A 433 -28.86 -2.62 1.34
N GLU A 434 -28.87 -2.71 2.66
CA GLU A 434 -29.10 -3.98 3.33
C GLU A 434 -30.35 -3.86 4.18
N GLU A 435 -31.26 -4.83 4.05
CA GLU A 435 -32.53 -4.84 4.78
C GLU A 435 -32.28 -4.79 6.29
N ALA A 436 -32.86 -3.79 6.96
CA ALA A 436 -32.88 -3.70 8.42
C ALA A 436 -33.21 -5.04 9.05
N ASN A 437 -32.40 -5.46 10.03
CA ASN A 437 -32.75 -6.61 10.85
C ASN A 437 -34.05 -6.30 11.62
N ARG A 438 -35.17 -6.76 11.08
CA ARG A 438 -36.53 -6.62 11.64
C ARG A 438 -36.90 -7.78 12.56
N ASP A 439 -35.91 -8.54 13.06
CA ASP A 439 -36.16 -9.56 14.08
C ASP A 439 -36.91 -8.93 15.27
N PRO A 440 -38.14 -9.39 15.57
CA PRO A 440 -38.93 -8.89 16.68
C PRO A 440 -38.20 -9.00 18.02
N PHE A 441 -37.34 -10.00 18.20
CA PHE A 441 -36.51 -10.12 19.40
C PHE A 441 -35.47 -8.99 19.45
N ALA A 442 -34.72 -8.75 18.36
CA ALA A 442 -33.77 -7.65 18.29
C ALA A 442 -34.41 -6.28 18.53
N GLN A 443 -35.63 -6.05 18.03
CA GLN A 443 -36.37 -4.79 18.23
C GLN A 443 -36.86 -4.57 19.67
N ILE A 444 -37.06 -5.63 20.45
CA ILE A 444 -37.42 -5.53 21.88
C ILE A 444 -36.21 -5.11 22.72
N TYR A 445 -35.01 -5.59 22.38
CA TYR A 445 -33.78 -5.30 23.11
C TYR A 445 -33.09 -4.00 22.63
N LEU A 446 -33.16 -3.71 21.33
CA LEU A 446 -32.51 -2.60 20.61
C LEU A 446 -33.52 -1.90 19.67
N PRO A 447 -34.52 -1.17 20.20
CA PRO A 447 -35.58 -0.57 19.38
C PRO A 447 -35.04 0.51 18.43
N ARG A 448 -35.20 0.30 17.13
CA ARG A 448 -34.92 1.34 16.13
C ARG A 448 -36.10 2.30 16.06
N ARG A 449 -35.91 3.53 16.53
CA ARG A 449 -36.92 4.58 16.41
C ARG A 449 -36.32 5.72 15.59
N ALA A 450 -37.02 6.12 14.51
CA ALA A 450 -36.86 7.36 13.76
C ALA A 450 -35.92 7.41 12.52
N GLY A 451 -35.76 6.34 11.74
CA GLY A 451 -35.26 6.40 10.36
C GLY A 451 -36.35 5.97 9.37
N GLU A 452 -36.44 6.61 8.21
CA GLU A 452 -37.34 6.13 7.14
C GLU A 452 -36.66 4.94 6.43
N PRO A 453 -37.29 3.76 6.32
CA PRO A 453 -36.66 2.60 5.69
C PRO A 453 -36.27 2.91 4.24
N LEU A 454 -35.01 2.68 3.90
CA LEU A 454 -34.51 2.92 2.55
C LEU A 454 -34.75 1.66 1.71
N THR A 455 -35.62 1.78 0.71
CA THR A 455 -35.87 0.73 -0.28
C THR A 455 -35.32 1.16 -1.64
N PRO A 456 -35.09 0.24 -2.59
CA PRO A 456 -34.59 0.59 -3.92
C PRO A 456 -35.43 1.66 -4.64
N ASP A 457 -36.74 1.68 -4.39
CA ASP A 457 -37.70 2.60 -5.00
C ASP A 457 -37.92 3.89 -4.19
N HIS A 458 -37.15 4.11 -3.12
CA HIS A 458 -37.29 5.29 -2.27
C HIS A 458 -37.05 6.58 -3.08
N PRO A 459 -37.90 7.61 -2.99
CA PRO A 459 -37.80 8.82 -3.83
C PRO A 459 -36.46 9.55 -3.75
N VAL A 460 -35.83 9.58 -2.57
CA VAL A 460 -34.49 10.16 -2.37
C VAL A 460 -33.39 9.50 -3.22
N LEU A 461 -33.62 8.27 -3.69
CA LEU A 461 -32.68 7.52 -4.51
C LEU A 461 -33.01 7.59 -6.01
N ALA A 462 -34.01 8.37 -6.42
CA ALA A 462 -34.48 8.42 -7.81
C ALA A 462 -33.37 8.78 -8.80
N ASP A 463 -32.47 9.67 -8.40
CA ASP A 463 -31.36 10.14 -9.23
C ASP A 463 -30.16 9.17 -9.25
N PHE A 464 -30.16 8.12 -8.42
CA PHE A 464 -29.05 7.17 -8.29
C PHE A 464 -29.31 5.89 -9.11
N PRO A 465 -28.70 5.74 -10.30
CA PRO A 465 -28.99 4.61 -11.19
C PRO A 465 -28.39 3.28 -10.70
N HIS A 466 -27.37 3.33 -9.84
CA HIS A 466 -26.65 2.15 -9.36
C HIS A 466 -27.06 1.83 -7.93
N ARG A 467 -28.02 0.92 -7.81
CA ARG A 467 -28.56 0.45 -6.53
C ARG A 467 -28.41 -1.06 -6.45
N LEU A 468 -28.01 -1.55 -5.28
CA LEU A 468 -27.80 -2.96 -5.04
C LEU A 468 -28.38 -3.35 -3.68
N ASP A 469 -29.17 -4.41 -3.67
CA ASP A 469 -29.65 -5.04 -2.44
C ASP A 469 -28.57 -6.03 -1.96
N GLY A 470 -28.01 -5.79 -0.79
CA GLY A 470 -26.94 -6.58 -0.19
C GLY A 470 -27.35 -8.00 0.18
N THR A 471 -28.66 -8.31 0.29
CA THR A 471 -29.11 -9.70 0.43
C THR A 471 -28.76 -10.52 -0.81
N THR A 472 -28.68 -9.89 -1.99
CA THR A 472 -28.28 -10.54 -3.24
C THR A 472 -26.78 -10.82 -3.34
N LEU A 473 -25.98 -10.35 -2.37
CA LEU A 473 -24.53 -10.54 -2.34
C LEU A 473 -24.08 -11.74 -1.50
N GLU A 474 -24.99 -12.36 -0.74
CA GLU A 474 -24.63 -13.46 0.14
C GLU A 474 -24.01 -14.64 -0.62
N GLY A 475 -22.79 -15.02 -0.24
CA GLY A 475 -22.03 -16.12 -0.85
C GLY A 475 -21.53 -15.84 -2.26
N ARG A 476 -21.60 -14.60 -2.75
CA ARG A 476 -21.09 -14.20 -4.06
C ARG A 476 -19.69 -13.59 -3.96
N THR A 477 -19.03 -13.45 -5.10
CA THR A 477 -17.76 -12.71 -5.21
C THR A 477 -17.98 -11.35 -5.90
N VAL A 478 -16.96 -10.48 -5.87
CA VAL A 478 -16.95 -9.24 -6.67
C VAL A 478 -17.19 -9.57 -8.14
N ARG A 479 -16.57 -10.64 -8.65
CA ARG A 479 -16.69 -11.10 -10.04
C ARG A 479 -18.11 -11.49 -10.44
N ASP A 480 -18.89 -12.02 -9.50
CA ASP A 480 -20.29 -12.41 -9.73
C ASP A 480 -21.27 -11.23 -9.70
N THR A 481 -20.77 -10.03 -9.41
CA THR A 481 -21.57 -8.82 -9.20
C THR A 481 -21.24 -7.76 -10.27
N PRO A 482 -22.03 -7.64 -11.35
CA PRO A 482 -21.73 -6.72 -12.47
C PRO A 482 -21.56 -5.24 -12.09
N LEU A 483 -22.23 -4.77 -11.03
CA LEU A 483 -22.06 -3.39 -10.54
C LEU A 483 -20.70 -3.18 -9.87
N LEU A 484 -20.24 -4.14 -9.08
CA LEU A 484 -18.95 -4.06 -8.41
C LEU A 484 -17.78 -4.30 -9.39
N MET A 485 -17.95 -5.19 -10.37
CA MET A 485 -16.98 -5.33 -11.45
C MET A 485 -16.81 -4.03 -12.24
N ARG A 486 -17.92 -3.35 -12.59
CA ARG A 486 -17.87 -2.04 -13.25
C ARG A 486 -17.16 -0.98 -12.39
N LEU A 487 -17.38 -0.99 -11.08
CA LEU A 487 -16.67 -0.11 -10.15
C LEU A 487 -15.15 -0.36 -10.20
N VAL A 488 -14.72 -1.63 -10.13
CA VAL A 488 -13.30 -2.01 -10.22
C VAL A 488 -12.70 -1.64 -11.58
N GLU A 489 -13.44 -1.82 -12.66
CA GLU A 489 -13.03 -1.43 -14.02
C GLU A 489 -12.82 0.09 -14.12
N ARG A 490 -13.78 0.90 -13.62
CA ARG A 490 -13.65 2.37 -13.59
C ARG A 490 -12.42 2.83 -12.79
N LEU A 491 -12.11 2.17 -11.67
CA LEU A 491 -10.89 2.48 -10.91
C LEU A 491 -9.62 2.13 -11.68
N ARG A 492 -9.62 1.01 -12.41
CA ARG A 492 -8.48 0.62 -13.27
C ARG A 492 -8.29 1.61 -14.42
N GLU A 493 -9.38 2.03 -15.07
CA GLU A 493 -9.37 3.06 -16.10
C GLU A 493 -8.83 4.39 -15.54
N ALA A 494 -9.30 4.80 -14.36
CA ALA A 494 -8.80 5.99 -13.67
C ALA A 494 -7.31 5.89 -13.29
N ALA A 495 -6.81 4.70 -12.98
CA ALA A 495 -5.40 4.46 -12.64
C ALA A 495 -4.48 4.51 -13.87
N LEU A 496 -5.02 4.26 -15.07
CA LEU A 496 -4.30 4.39 -16.34
C LEU A 496 -4.24 5.84 -16.83
N GLU A 497 -5.06 6.73 -16.29
CA GLU A 497 -5.01 8.15 -16.64
C GLU A 497 -3.72 8.81 -16.13
N PRO A 498 -2.97 9.54 -16.98
CA PRO A 498 -1.75 10.22 -16.56
C PRO A 498 -2.00 11.22 -15.42
N ALA A 499 -1.16 11.18 -14.39
CA ALA A 499 -1.26 12.09 -13.24
C ALA A 499 -1.24 13.58 -13.65
N VAL A 500 -0.51 13.91 -14.72
CA VAL A 500 -0.42 15.25 -15.31
C VAL A 500 -1.80 15.81 -15.70
N SER A 501 -2.72 14.95 -16.17
CA SER A 501 -4.09 15.35 -16.54
C SER A 501 -5.05 15.30 -15.35
N ARG A 502 -4.83 14.34 -14.46
CA ARG A 502 -5.74 14.01 -13.37
C ARG A 502 -5.61 14.96 -12.18
N LEU A 503 -4.38 15.22 -11.71
CA LEU A 503 -4.13 16.01 -10.51
C LEU A 503 -4.68 17.44 -10.58
N PRO A 504 -4.55 18.18 -11.71
CA PRO A 504 -5.17 19.51 -11.82
C PRO A 504 -6.70 19.47 -11.69
N ARG A 505 -7.36 18.43 -12.23
CA ARG A 505 -8.82 18.26 -12.10
C ARG A 505 -9.22 17.94 -10.67
N THR A 506 -8.49 17.05 -10.00
CA THR A 506 -8.70 16.73 -8.58
C THR A 506 -8.55 17.98 -7.72
N ARG A 507 -7.49 18.77 -7.97
CA ARG A 507 -7.27 20.05 -7.28
C ARG A 507 -8.41 21.03 -7.53
N ALA A 508 -8.84 21.22 -8.78
CA ALA A 508 -9.95 22.10 -9.11
C ALA A 508 -11.27 21.69 -8.42
N ARG A 509 -11.55 20.38 -8.32
CA ARG A 509 -12.72 19.87 -7.59
C ARG A 509 -12.66 20.17 -6.09
N LEU A 510 -11.46 20.10 -5.53
CA LEU A 510 -11.20 20.39 -4.12
C LEU A 510 -11.27 21.89 -3.83
N ASP A 511 -10.68 22.73 -4.68
CA ASP A 511 -10.76 24.19 -4.60
C ASP A 511 -12.20 24.71 -4.74
N ALA A 512 -13.07 23.97 -5.44
CA ALA A 512 -14.49 24.26 -5.56
C ALA A 512 -15.34 23.83 -4.34
N VAL A 513 -14.74 23.15 -3.35
CA VAL A 513 -15.40 22.90 -2.07
C VAL A 513 -15.45 24.23 -1.32
N ASP A 514 -16.62 24.87 -1.28
CA ASP A 514 -16.82 26.15 -0.59
C ASP A 514 -16.23 26.09 0.84
N PRO A 515 -15.30 27.00 1.20
CA PRO A 515 -14.92 27.21 2.58
C PRO A 515 -16.14 27.79 3.29
N GLN A 516 -16.88 26.96 4.04
CA GLN A 516 -17.85 27.49 4.98
C GLN A 516 -17.09 28.45 5.93
N PRO A 517 -17.66 29.62 6.26
CA PRO A 517 -17.08 30.46 7.30
C PRO A 517 -17.05 29.65 8.60
N ARG A 518 -15.84 29.49 9.17
CA ARG A 518 -15.62 28.86 10.47
C ARG A 518 -16.40 29.57 11.58
#